data_AF-A0A931HME4-F1
#
_entry.id   AF-A0A931HME4-F1
#
_cell.length_a   1.000
_cell.length_b   1.000
_cell.length_c   1.000
_cell.angle_alpha   90.00
_cell.angle_beta   90.00
_cell.angle_gamma   90.00
#
_symmetry.space_group_name_H-M   'P 1'
#
loop_
_entity.id
_entity.type
_entity.pdbx_description
1 polymer ?
#
loop_
_entity_poly.entity_id
_entity_poly.type
_entity_poly.pdbx_seq_one_letter_code
_entity_poly.pdbx_strand_id
1 'polypeptide(L)' 'MPEVERHEYDVVVIGAGGAGLRAVIEARQRGLRVAVVCKSLFGKAHTVMAEGGCAAAMGNANP' A
#
# COMPACT_ATOMS: atom_id res chain seq x y z
N MET A 1 -7.46 29.21 14.82
CA MET A 1 -7.53 27.98 14.00
C MET A 1 -6.10 27.60 13.67
N PRO A 2 -5.72 26.31 13.73
CA PRO A 2 -4.38 25.93 13.31
C PRO A 2 -4.19 26.31 11.83
N GLU A 3 -2.99 26.74 11.49
CA GLU A 3 -2.60 26.93 10.09
C GLU A 3 -2.55 25.55 9.43
N VAL A 4 -3.25 25.38 8.31
CA VAL A 4 -3.37 24.10 7.61
C VAL A 4 -2.66 24.21 6.26
N GLU A 5 -1.62 23.40 6.10
CA GLU A 5 -0.94 23.24 4.82
C GLU A 5 -1.77 22.37 3.87
N ARG A 6 -1.78 22.71 2.58
CA ARG A 6 -2.50 21.99 1.52
C ARG A 6 -1.51 21.47 0.49
N HIS A 7 -1.63 20.19 0.14
CA HIS A 7 -0.83 19.56 -0.90
C HIS A 7 -1.74 18.92 -1.95
N GLU A 8 -1.41 19.09 -3.22
CA GLU A 8 -2.15 18.50 -4.35
C GLU A 8 -1.47 17.23 -4.88
N TYR A 9 -2.26 16.17 -5.02
CA TYR A 9 -1.86 14.86 -5.55
C TYR A 9 -3.02 14.29 -6.36
N ASP A 10 -2.71 13.44 -7.34
CA ASP A 10 -3.72 12.75 -8.15
C ASP A 10 -4.38 11.61 -7.35
N VAL A 11 -3.61 10.96 -6.48
CA VAL A 11 -4.09 9.87 -5.60
C VAL A 11 -3.49 10.02 -4.21
N VAL A 12 -4.31 9.82 -3.18
CA VAL A 12 -3.87 9.73 -1.78
C VAL A 12 -4.18 8.34 -1.25
N VAL A 13 -3.16 7.63 -0.77
CA VAL A 13 -3.28 6.31 -0.14
C VAL A 13 -3.01 6.44 1.35
N ILE A 14 -4.00 6.04 2.16
CA ILE A 14 -3.87 6.00 3.61
C ILE A 14 -3.59 4.56 4.06
N GLY A 15 -2.37 4.33 4.53
CA GLY A 15 -1.87 3.03 4.98
C GLY A 15 -0.79 2.46 4.07
N ALA A 16 0.40 2.20 4.65
CA ALA A 16 1.57 1.62 3.96
C ALA A 16 1.70 0.11 4.20
N GLY A 17 0.58 -0.62 4.28
CA GLY A 17 0.55 -2.08 4.29
C GLY A 17 0.59 -2.68 2.88
N GLY A 18 0.62 -4.01 2.76
CA GLY A 18 0.72 -4.70 1.47
C GLY A 18 -0.31 -4.22 0.43
N ALA A 19 -1.58 -4.06 0.81
CA ALA A 19 -2.63 -3.58 -0.09
C ALA A 19 -2.41 -2.13 -0.56
N GLY A 20 -2.11 -1.22 0.38
CA GLY A 20 -1.88 0.20 0.07
C GLY A 20 -0.66 0.39 -0.82
N LEU A 21 0.45 -0.28 -0.52
CA LEU A 21 1.66 -0.20 -1.35
C LEU A 21 1.45 -0.81 -2.73
N ARG A 22 0.66 -1.89 -2.86
CA ARG A 22 0.32 -2.42 -4.18
C ARG A 22 -0.49 -1.41 -5.00
N ALA A 23 -1.43 -0.70 -4.39
CA ALA A 23 -2.19 0.36 -5.05
C ALA A 23 -1.30 1.54 -5.47
N VAL A 24 -0.33 1.93 -4.64
CA VAL A 24 0.66 2.97 -4.97
C VAL A 24 1.47 2.58 -6.20
N ILE A 25 1.97 1.33 -6.26
CA ILE A 25 2.74 0.84 -7.42
C ILE A 25 1.90 0.97 -8.70
N GLU A 26 0.63 0.56 -8.66
CA GLU A 26 -0.28 0.66 -9.82
C GLU A 26 -0.49 2.12 -10.26
N ALA A 27 -0.81 3.01 -9.33
CA ALA A 27 -1.05 4.42 -9.64
C ALA A 27 0.21 5.11 -10.19
N ARG A 28 1.39 4.78 -9.64
CA ARG A 28 2.67 5.30 -10.13
C ARG A 28 3.02 4.78 -11.53
N GLN A 29 2.72 3.53 -11.84
CA GLN A 29 2.92 2.95 -13.19
C GLN A 29 2.06 3.66 -14.25
N ARG A 30 0.93 4.26 -13.85
CA ARG A 30 0.07 5.08 -14.71
C ARG A 30 0.52 6.55 -14.80
N GLY A 31 1.66 6.90 -14.21
CA GLY A 31 2.21 8.25 -14.23
C GLY A 31 1.57 9.23 -13.23
N LEU A 32 0.72 8.75 -12.32
CA LEU A 32 0.03 9.60 -11.34
C LEU A 32 0.98 10.03 -10.21
N ARG A 33 0.80 11.24 -9.70
CA ARG A 33 1.43 11.73 -8.46
C ARG A 33 0.65 11.18 -7.26
N VAL A 34 1.32 10.38 -6.45
CA VAL A 34 0.69 9.65 -5.34
C VAL A 34 1.29 10.08 -4.01
N ALA A 35 0.44 10.45 -3.06
CA ALA A 35 0.82 10.59 -1.65
C ALA A 35 0.52 9.31 -0.89
N VAL A 36 1.43 8.91 0.01
CA VAL A 36 1.23 7.79 0.92
C VAL A 36 1.34 8.32 2.34
N VAL A 37 0.29 8.12 3.12
CA VAL A 37 0.24 8.55 4.53
C VAL A 37 0.09 7.33 5.41
N CYS A 38 0.98 7.17 6.38
CA CYS A 38 0.91 6.07 7.33
C CYS A 38 1.19 6.55 8.75
N LYS A 39 0.51 5.94 9.73
CA LYS A 39 0.66 6.27 11.15
C LYS A 39 2.03 5.89 11.72
N SER A 40 2.64 4.85 11.17
CA SER A 40 3.86 4.22 11.71
C SER A 40 4.96 4.18 10.66
N LEU A 41 6.17 3.79 11.08
CA LEU A 41 7.32 3.66 10.21
C LEU A 41 7.03 2.72 9.02
N PHE A 42 7.53 3.10 7.84
CA PHE A 42 7.47 2.25 6.64
C PHE A 42 8.06 0.86 6.93
N GLY A 43 7.39 -0.18 6.44
CA GLY A 43 7.79 -1.57 6.67
C GLY A 43 7.35 -2.15 8.02
N LYS A 44 6.64 -1.39 8.87
CA LYS A 44 6.06 -1.88 10.14
C LYS A 44 4.55 -2.10 10.08
N ALA A 45 3.95 -2.17 8.89
CA ALA A 45 2.55 -2.55 8.76
C ALA A 45 2.36 -4.01 9.18
N HIS A 46 1.25 -4.33 9.84
CA HIS A 46 0.95 -5.69 10.33
C HIS A 46 0.97 -6.79 9.25
N THR A 47 0.92 -6.43 7.97
CA THR A 47 1.17 -7.38 6.87
C THR A 47 2.53 -8.06 6.96
N VAL A 48 3.50 -7.50 7.69
CA VAL A 48 4.80 -8.11 7.99
C VAL A 48 4.71 -9.34 8.91
N MET A 49 3.62 -9.47 9.67
CA MET A 49 3.41 -10.56 10.63
C MET A 49 2.70 -11.77 9.99
N ALA A 50 2.49 -11.79 8.68
CA ALA A 50 1.86 -12.91 7.99
C ALA A 50 2.83 -14.10 7.89
N GLU A 51 2.44 -15.26 8.42
CA GLU A 51 3.31 -16.45 8.49
C GLU A 51 2.89 -17.58 7.53
N GLY A 52 1.58 -17.79 7.33
CA GLY A 52 1.08 -18.95 6.59
C GLY A 52 1.30 -18.86 5.07
N GLY A 53 0.80 -17.78 4.45
CA GLY A 53 0.87 -17.59 3.00
C GLY A 53 -0.35 -16.88 2.44
N CYS A 54 -0.45 -16.83 1.11
CA CYS A 54 -1.58 -16.27 0.38
C CYS A 54 -2.22 -17.37 -0.48
N ALA A 55 -3.53 -17.60 -0.33
CA ALA A 55 -4.23 -18.61 -1.10
C ALA A 55 -4.34 -18.20 -2.58
N ALA A 56 -3.99 -19.12 -3.48
CA ALA A 56 -4.12 -18.94 -4.93
C ALA A 56 -4.40 -20.28 -5.61
N ALA A 57 -5.32 -20.30 -6.57
CA ALA A 57 -5.62 -21.48 -7.39
C ALA A 57 -4.57 -21.68 -8.49
N MET A 58 -3.36 -22.09 -8.09
CA MET A 58 -2.21 -22.20 -9.01
C MET A 58 -2.20 -23.49 -9.86
N GLY A 59 -2.98 -24.50 -9.50
CA GLY A 59 -3.03 -25.78 -10.23
C GLY A 59 -1.72 -26.58 -10.22
N ASN A 60 -0.78 -26.24 -9.33
CA ASN A 60 0.53 -26.87 -9.21
C ASN A 60 0.66 -27.78 -7.97
N ALA A 61 -0.48 -28.21 -7.40
CA ALA A 61 -0.47 -29.21 -6.34
C ALA A 61 0.10 -30.51 -6.91
N ASN A 62 1.15 -31.04 -6.29
CA ASN A 62 1.64 -32.38 -6.62
C ASN A 62 0.48 -33.39 -6.47
N PRO A 63 0.39 -34.39 -7.35
CA PRO A 63 -0.59 -35.46 -7.21
C PRO A 63 -0.46 -36.20 -5.87
#